data_AF-A0A7J9IYX4-F1
#
_entry.id   AF-A0A7J9IYX4-F1
#
_cell.length_a   1.000
_cell.length_b   1.000
_cell.length_c   1.000
_cell.angle_alpha   90.00
_cell.angle_beta   90.00
_cell.angle_gamma   90.00
#
_symmetry.space_group_name_H-M   'P 1'
#
loop_
_entity.id
_entity.type
_entity.pdbx_description
1 polymer ?
#
loop_
_entity_poly.entity_id
_entity_poly.type
_entity_poly.pdbx_seq_one_letter_code
_entity_poly.pdbx_strand_id
1 'polypeptide(L)'
;MDCRRNCEDDLKGIWQSWDEAKKTRFRDKYCDVTQLLFVKLDDALLKAMVRFWDPTYKCFTFNEVDMVPTIEEYSTLLYYDFRDLLKIYSM
;
A
#
# COMPACT_ATOMS: atom_id res chain seq x y z
N MET A 1 -18.49 2.52 -19.61
CA MET A 1 -18.52 2.31 -18.15
C MET A 1 -17.68 3.39 -17.53
N ASP A 2 -18.27 4.23 -16.68
CA ASP A 2 -17.61 5.39 -16.09
C ASP A 2 -16.79 4.92 -14.88
N CYS A 3 -15.54 4.52 -15.14
CA CYS A 3 -14.61 4.16 -14.07
C CYS A 3 -14.18 5.48 -13.42
N ARG A 4 -14.79 5.85 -12.28
CA ARG A 4 -14.27 6.93 -11.43
C ARG A 4 -12.77 6.71 -11.24
N ARG A 5 -11.96 7.60 -11.82
CA ARG A 5 -10.51 7.58 -11.61
C ARG A 5 -10.25 7.92 -10.15
N ASN A 6 -9.54 7.05 -9.45
CA ASN A 6 -8.97 7.37 -8.14
C ASN A 6 -7.84 8.38 -8.36
N CYS A 7 -8.19 9.68 -8.35
CA CYS A 7 -7.22 10.75 -8.42
C CYS A 7 -6.51 10.88 -7.06
N GLU A 8 -5.19 11.00 -7.06
CA GLU A 8 -4.38 11.12 -5.85
C GLU A 8 -4.80 12.32 -4.99
N ASP A 9 -5.01 13.48 -5.63
CA ASP A 9 -5.43 14.71 -4.94
C ASP A 9 -6.82 14.57 -4.31
N ASP A 10 -7.75 13.89 -4.99
CA ASP A 10 -9.09 13.64 -4.46
C ASP A 10 -9.03 12.72 -3.24
N LEU A 11 -8.23 11.65 -3.30
CA LEU A 11 -8.04 10.72 -2.19
C LEU A 11 -7.39 11.40 -0.98
N LYS A 12 -6.38 12.24 -1.22
CA LYS A 12 -5.77 13.08 -0.19
C LYS A 12 -6.80 14.05 0.41
N GLY A 13 -7.60 14.70 -0.43
CA GLY A 13 -8.66 15.61 0.01
C GLY A 13 -9.69 14.93 0.91
N ILE A 14 -10.14 13.73 0.53
CA ILE A 14 -11.06 12.91 1.33
C ILE A 14 -10.43 12.58 2.69
N TRP A 15 -9.19 12.07 2.70
CA TRP A 15 -8.50 11.72 3.95
C TRP A 15 -8.34 12.92 4.88
N GLN A 16 -7.95 14.08 4.34
CA GLN A 16 -7.78 15.32 5.11
C GLN A 16 -9.11 15.87 5.65
N SER A 17 -10.22 15.63 4.96
CA SER A 17 -11.56 16.07 5.40
C SER A 17 -12.12 15.25 6.58
N TRP A 18 -11.56 14.08 6.87
CA TRP A 18 -12.08 13.21 7.93
C TRP A 18 -11.73 13.72 9.32
N ASP A 19 -12.68 13.55 10.23
CA ASP A 19 -12.45 13.69 11.67
C ASP A 19 -11.56 12.54 12.20
N GLU A 20 -10.92 12.77 13.36
CA GLU A 20 -10.00 11.81 13.96
C GLU A 20 -10.67 10.49 14.35
N ALA A 21 -11.97 10.48 14.66
CA ALA A 21 -12.68 9.25 14.99
C ALA A 21 -12.84 8.34 13.76
N LYS A 22 -13.13 8.91 12.58
CA LYS A 22 -13.14 8.18 11.31
C LYS A 22 -11.77 7.68 10.91
N LYS A 23 -10.73 8.54 11.04
CA LYS A 23 -9.34 8.13 10.76
C LYS A 23 -8.90 6.99 11.67
N THR A 24 -9.22 7.06 12.97
CA THR A 24 -8.93 6.00 13.94
C THR A 24 -9.63 4.69 13.55
N ARG A 25 -10.94 4.72 13.30
CA ARG A 25 -11.68 3.51 12.86
C ARG A 25 -11.13 2.91 11.58
N PHE A 26 -10.67 3.73 10.66
CA PHE A 26 -10.05 3.26 9.43
C PHE A 26 -8.70 2.59 9.72
N ARG A 27 -7.88 3.21 10.56
CA ARG A 27 -6.58 2.67 10.98
C ARG A 27 -6.73 1.36 11.75
N ASP A 28 -7.73 1.24 12.63
CA ASP A 28 -7.99 -0.01 13.35
C ASP A 28 -8.31 -1.17 12.39
N LYS A 29 -8.93 -0.87 11.25
CA LYS A 29 -9.35 -1.87 10.27
C LYS A 29 -8.28 -2.19 9.21
N TYR A 30 -7.53 -1.17 8.79
CA TYR A 30 -6.64 -1.25 7.62
C TYR A 30 -5.19 -0.88 7.93
N CYS A 31 -4.85 -0.70 9.20
CA CYS A 31 -3.59 -0.11 9.65
C CYS A 31 -3.37 1.29 9.04
N ASP A 32 -2.15 1.82 9.09
CA ASP A 32 -1.84 3.14 8.56
C ASP A 32 -1.55 3.12 7.06
N VAL A 33 -2.32 2.33 6.29
CA VAL A 33 -2.20 2.23 4.82
C VAL A 33 -2.41 3.58 4.12
N THR A 34 -3.04 4.54 4.80
CA THR A 34 -3.22 5.91 4.28
C THR A 34 -1.90 6.66 4.12
N GLN A 35 -0.83 6.21 4.77
CA GLN A 35 0.51 6.74 4.52
C GLN A 35 0.97 6.52 3.07
N LEU A 36 0.50 5.47 2.40
CA LEU A 36 0.81 5.21 0.99
C LEU A 36 0.32 6.33 0.07
N LEU A 37 -0.74 7.07 0.45
CA LEU A 37 -1.20 8.23 -0.31
C LEU A 37 -0.18 9.37 -0.33
N PHE A 38 0.75 9.40 0.62
CA PHE A 38 1.75 10.46 0.76
C PHE A 38 3.15 10.03 0.29
N VAL A 39 3.32 8.77 -0.12
CA VAL A 39 4.56 8.28 -0.71
C VAL A 39 4.73 8.94 -2.08
N LYS A 40 5.83 9.68 -2.26
CA LYS A 40 6.17 10.26 -3.55
C LYS A 40 6.57 9.13 -4.49
N LEU A 41 5.74 8.89 -5.49
CA LEU A 41 6.04 7.95 -6.56
C LEU A 41 6.60 8.73 -7.75
N ASP A 42 7.68 8.22 -8.33
CA ASP A 42 8.20 8.73 -9.59
C ASP A 42 7.44 8.07 -10.76
N ASP A 43 6.83 8.89 -11.62
CA ASP A 43 6.03 8.42 -12.75
C ASP A 43 6.84 7.55 -13.74
N ALA A 44 8.12 7.87 -13.95
CA ALA A 44 8.98 7.12 -14.84
C ALA A 44 9.35 5.77 -14.21
N LEU A 45 9.61 5.75 -12.89
CA LEU A 45 9.82 4.53 -12.12
C LEU A 45 8.59 3.62 -12.18
N LEU A 46 7.39 4.13 -11.91
CA LEU A 46 6.14 3.37 -11.98
C LEU A 46 5.92 2.75 -13.36
N LYS A 47 6.12 3.55 -14.43
CA LYS A 47 6.01 3.07 -15.81
C LYS A 47 7.04 1.97 -16.12
N ALA A 48 8.25 2.08 -15.59
CA ALA A 48 9.26 1.05 -15.72
C ALA A 48 8.85 -0.23 -14.96
N MET A 49 8.39 -0.09 -13.71
CA MET A 49 7.98 -1.20 -12.85
C MET A 49 6.79 -1.99 -13.40
N VAL A 50 5.81 -1.32 -14.01
CA VAL A 50 4.65 -1.99 -14.63
C VAL A 50 5.06 -3.07 -15.65
N ARG A 51 6.19 -2.91 -16.33
CA ARG A 51 6.70 -3.91 -17.30
C ARG A 51 7.15 -5.21 -16.63
N PHE A 52 7.41 -5.16 -15.33
CA PHE A 52 7.87 -6.27 -14.51
C PHE A 52 6.75 -6.86 -13.64
N TRP A 53 5.50 -6.40 -13.78
CA TRP A 53 4.38 -6.95 -13.02
C TRP A 53 4.02 -8.35 -13.53
N ASP A 54 4.13 -9.35 -12.65
CA ASP A 54 3.65 -10.70 -12.90
C ASP A 54 2.23 -10.86 -12.33
N PRO A 55 1.20 -11.02 -13.19
CA PRO A 55 -0.18 -11.17 -12.74
C PRO A 55 -0.45 -12.51 -12.02
N THR A 56 0.37 -13.53 -12.25
CA THR A 56 0.22 -14.86 -11.64
C THR A 56 0.60 -14.80 -10.17
N TYR A 57 1.74 -14.20 -9.87
CA TYR A 57 2.27 -14.05 -8.51
C TYR A 57 1.82 -12.76 -7.82
N LYS A 58 1.23 -11.82 -8.57
CA LYS A 58 0.79 -10.50 -8.09
C LYS A 58 1.94 -9.71 -7.46
N CYS A 59 3.13 -9.82 -8.04
CA CYS A 59 4.33 -9.12 -7.60
C CYS A 59 5.13 -8.60 -8.81
N PHE A 60 6.10 -7.74 -8.55
CA PHE A 60 7.07 -7.33 -9.57
C PHE A 60 8.22 -8.32 -9.60
N THR A 61 8.58 -8.84 -10.78
CA THR A 61 9.68 -9.80 -10.95
C THR A 61 10.77 -9.24 -11.86
N PHE A 62 12.02 -9.35 -11.42
CA PHE A 62 13.20 -9.00 -12.21
C PHE A 62 14.05 -10.25 -12.41
N ASN A 63 13.94 -10.85 -13.59
CA ASN A 63 14.46 -12.19 -13.87
C ASN A 63 13.91 -13.23 -12.88
N GLU A 64 14.76 -13.76 -11.99
CA GLU A 64 14.42 -14.77 -10.99
C GLU A 64 14.18 -14.18 -9.60
N VAL A 65 14.24 -12.85 -9.44
CA VAL A 65 14.07 -12.16 -8.16
C VAL A 65 12.71 -11.48 -8.11
N ASP A 66 11.92 -11.75 -7.08
CA ASP A 66 10.73 -10.98 -6.78
C ASP A 66 11.07 -9.72 -5.96
N MET A 67 10.46 -8.59 -6.33
CA MET A 67 10.53 -7.33 -5.60
C MET A 67 9.32 -7.19 -4.67
N VAL A 68 9.07 -8.22 -3.86
CA VAL A 68 8.11 -8.14 -2.76
C VAL A 68 8.88 -7.71 -1.51
N PRO A 69 8.50 -6.61 -0.85
CA PRO A 69 9.09 -6.24 0.43
C PRO A 69 8.97 -7.40 1.43
N THR A 70 9.96 -7.56 2.31
CA THR A 70 9.84 -8.53 3.40
C THR A 70 8.75 -8.11 4.39
N ILE A 71 8.34 -9.02 5.28
CA ILE A 71 7.31 -8.73 6.29
C ILE A 71 7.76 -7.56 7.18
N GLU A 72 9.04 -7.49 7.54
CA GLU A 72 9.63 -6.41 8.33
C GLU A 72 9.58 -5.06 7.61
N GLU A 73 9.82 -5.05 6.30
CA GLU A 73 9.74 -3.86 5.46
C GLU A 73 8.30 -3.37 5.33
N TYR A 74 7.33 -4.27 5.14
CA TYR A 74 5.90 -3.94 5.16
C TYR A 74 5.46 -3.35 6.49
N SER A 75 5.91 -3.94 7.60
CA SER A 75 5.64 -3.44 8.95
C SER A 75 6.17 -2.03 9.16
N THR A 76 7.37 -1.75 8.64
CA THR A 76 7.96 -0.42 8.68
C THR A 76 7.15 0.57 7.84
N LEU A 77 6.75 0.18 6.63
CA LEU A 77 5.99 1.03 5.72
C LEU A 77 4.58 1.37 6.24
N LEU A 78 3.92 0.41 6.88
CA LEU A 78 2.54 0.52 7.37
C LEU A 78 2.44 0.92 8.84
N TYR A 79 3.59 1.21 9.48
CA TYR A 79 3.71 1.56 10.90
C TYR A 79 2.99 0.55 11.80
N TYR A 80 3.25 -0.73 11.54
CA TYR A 80 2.62 -1.86 12.20
C TYR A 80 3.68 -2.77 12.84
N ASP A 81 3.45 -3.28 14.05
CA ASP A 81 4.38 -4.21 14.69
C ASP A 81 4.31 -5.58 13.99
N PHE A 82 5.42 -6.00 13.36
CA PHE A 82 5.54 -7.29 12.67
C PHE A 82 5.18 -8.47 13.57
N ARG A 83 5.33 -8.32 14.90
CA ARG A 83 4.96 -9.35 15.88
C ARG A 83 3.48 -9.69 15.85
N ASP A 84 2.62 -8.75 15.44
CA ASP A 84 1.20 -9.00 15.31
C ASP A 84 0.85 -9.64 13.95
N LEU A 85 1.66 -9.47 12.89
CA LEU A 85 1.49 -10.17 11.61
C LEU A 85 1.77 -11.66 11.76
N LEU A 86 2.81 -12.03 12.51
CA LEU A 86 3.17 -13.44 12.77
C LEU A 86 2.04 -14.24 13.45
N LYS A 87 1.15 -13.59 14.21
CA LYS A 87 -0.04 -14.24 14.79
C LYS A 87 -1.11 -14.61 13.75
N ILE A 88 -1.15 -13.91 12.61
CA ILE A 88 -2.13 -14.13 11.54
C ILE A 88 -1.69 -15.27 10.62
N TYR A 89 -0.37 -15.43 10.43
CA TYR A 89 0.22 -16.50 9.60
C TYR A 89 0.50 -17.80 10.37
N SER A 90 0.17 -17.87 11.66
CA SER A 90 0.25 -19.08 12.47
C SER A 90 -1.07 -19.87 12.55
N MET A 91 -1.99 -19.66 11.59
CA MET A 91 -3.27 -20.38 11.49
C MET A 91 -3.23 -21.43 10.37
#